data_AF-W5Y0G7-F1
#
_entry.id   AF-W5Y0G7-F1
#
_cell.length_a   1.000
_cell.length_b   1.000
_cell.length_c   1.000
_cell.angle_alpha   90.00
_cell.angle_beta   90.00
_cell.angle_gamma   90.00
#
_symmetry.space_group_name_H-M   'P 1'
#
loop_
_entity.id
_entity.type
_entity.pdbx_description
1 polymer ?
#
loop_
_entity_poly.entity_id
_entity_poly.type
_entity_poly.pdbx_seq_one_letter_code
_entity_poly.pdbx_strand_id
1 'polypeptide(L)' 'MSAPHPGPRPGPRPSAQGGPGGPVPHDPRQPQVTPEEVAAQVNEILSEDAEDLAAEADQLSRAHAVLHEALQ' A
#
# COMPACT_ATOMS: atom_id res chain seq x y z
N MET A 1 60.92 -23.22 26.20
CA MET A 1 60.58 -21.79 26.26
C MET A 1 60.18 -21.36 24.85
N SER A 2 58.93 -20.87 24.74
CA SER A 2 58.25 -20.09 23.69
C SER A 2 58.17 -20.58 22.23
N ALA A 3 56.93 -20.54 21.73
CA ALA A 3 56.37 -21.17 20.54
C ALA A 3 56.46 -20.30 19.26
N PRO A 4 56.27 -20.90 18.06
CA PRO A 4 56.14 -20.15 16.81
C PRO A 4 54.73 -19.55 16.63
N HIS A 5 54.68 -18.30 16.15
CA HIS A 5 53.47 -17.54 15.82
C HIS A 5 52.92 -17.90 14.43
N PRO A 6 51.63 -18.22 14.24
CA PRO A 6 50.99 -18.30 12.93
C PRO A 6 50.36 -16.96 12.50
N GLY A 7 50.43 -16.65 11.20
CA GLY A 7 49.92 -15.41 10.56
C GLY A 7 48.38 -15.29 10.48
N PRO A 8 47.86 -14.17 9.93
CA PRO A 8 46.43 -13.86 9.97
C PRO A 8 45.63 -14.64 8.93
N ARG A 9 44.44 -15.09 9.33
CA ARG A 9 43.46 -15.79 8.46
C ARG A 9 42.69 -14.77 7.61
N PRO A 10 42.42 -15.04 6.32
CA PRO A 10 41.48 -14.24 5.52
C PRO A 10 40.04 -14.55 5.96
N GLY A 11 39.25 -13.50 6.21
CA GLY A 11 37.81 -13.63 6.50
C GLY A 11 37.00 -14.05 5.26
N PRO A 12 35.81 -14.64 5.44
CA PRO A 12 34.97 -15.06 4.33
C PRO A 12 34.30 -13.85 3.65
N ARG A 13 34.28 -13.88 2.32
CA ARG A 13 33.51 -12.93 1.48
C ARG A 13 32.01 -13.25 1.63
N PRO A 14 31.11 -12.27 1.74
CA PRO A 14 29.69 -12.53 1.56
C PRO A 14 29.38 -12.76 0.08
N SER A 15 28.92 -13.98 -0.22
CA SER A 15 28.33 -14.35 -1.51
C SER A 15 26.95 -13.72 -1.68
N ALA A 16 26.67 -13.28 -2.90
CA ALA A 16 25.42 -12.72 -3.38
C ALA A 16 24.19 -13.62 -3.12
N GLN A 17 23.03 -13.03 -2.81
CA GLN A 17 21.73 -13.36 -3.40
C GLN A 17 20.58 -12.53 -2.80
N GLY A 18 19.70 -12.01 -3.65
CA GLY A 18 18.46 -11.34 -3.23
C GLY A 18 17.79 -10.48 -4.30
N GLY A 19 17.55 -11.01 -5.50
CA GLY A 19 16.40 -10.58 -6.31
C GLY A 19 15.38 -11.74 -6.35
N PRO A 20 14.11 -11.55 -6.74
CA PRO A 20 13.44 -10.36 -7.28
C PRO A 20 12.29 -9.87 -6.37
N GLY A 21 12.06 -8.55 -6.34
CA GLY A 21 10.80 -7.98 -5.84
C GLY A 21 9.70 -8.23 -6.88
N GLY A 22 9.07 -9.39 -6.84
CA GLY A 22 7.79 -9.61 -7.52
C GLY A 22 6.66 -8.87 -6.76
N PRO A 23 5.58 -8.46 -7.44
CA PRO A 23 4.43 -7.85 -6.77
C PRO A 23 3.88 -8.81 -5.71
N VAL A 24 3.64 -8.29 -4.51
CA VAL A 24 3.10 -9.06 -3.39
C VAL A 24 1.77 -9.68 -3.83
N PRO A 25 1.56 -11.00 -3.67
CA PRO A 25 0.28 -11.62 -3.96
C PRO A 25 -0.83 -10.97 -3.14
N HIS A 26 -1.82 -10.40 -3.82
CA HIS A 26 -3.03 -9.87 -3.19
C HIS A 26 -3.78 -11.03 -2.53
N ASP A 27 -4.05 -10.95 -1.22
CA ASP A 27 -4.81 -11.98 -0.49
C ASP A 27 -6.31 -11.79 -0.80
N PRO A 28 -6.97 -12.72 -1.51
CA PRO A 28 -8.38 -12.60 -1.89
C PRO A 28 -9.35 -12.67 -0.69
N ARG A 29 -8.84 -12.90 0.53
CA ARG A 29 -9.61 -12.87 1.78
C ARG A 29 -9.63 -11.50 2.43
N GLN A 30 -8.81 -10.56 1.96
CA GLN A 30 -8.88 -9.16 2.38
C GLN A 30 -9.99 -8.48 1.58
N PRO A 31 -10.89 -7.71 2.23
CA PRO A 31 -11.75 -6.77 1.51
C PRO A 31 -10.88 -5.93 0.57
N GLN A 32 -11.29 -5.79 -0.69
CA GLN A 32 -10.52 -5.00 -1.67
C GLN A 32 -10.35 -3.54 -1.24
N VAL A 33 -11.25 -3.05 -0.39
CA VAL A 33 -11.26 -1.69 0.15
C VAL A 33 -11.67 -1.77 1.62
N THR A 34 -10.93 -1.06 2.48
CA THR A 34 -11.23 -0.94 3.91
C THR A 34 -12.28 0.15 4.18
N PRO A 35 -13.01 0.09 5.31
CA PRO A 35 -13.94 1.14 5.68
C PRO A 35 -13.30 2.54 5.75
N GLU A 36 -12.05 2.64 6.23
CA GLU A 36 -11.29 3.89 6.29
C GLU A 36 -10.99 4.46 4.89
N GLU A 37 -10.65 3.60 3.92
CA GLU A 37 -10.41 4.01 2.54
C GLU A 37 -11.70 4.47 1.84
N VAL A 38 -12.83 3.81 2.10
CA VAL A 38 -14.15 4.25 1.59
C VAL A 38 -14.50 5.62 2.18
N ALA A 39 -14.33 5.81 3.49
CA ALA A 39 -14.60 7.07 4.15
C ALA A 39 -13.71 8.21 3.61
N ALA A 40 -12.43 7.93 3.36
CA ALA A 40 -11.50 8.90 2.78
C ALA A 40 -11.95 9.34 1.37
N GLN A 41 -12.31 8.40 0.50
CA GLN A 41 -12.78 8.69 -0.87
C GLN A 41 -14.09 9.48 -0.88
N VAL A 42 -15.06 9.08 -0.05
CA VAL A 42 -16.32 9.82 0.09
C VAL A 42 -16.06 11.25 0.58
N ASN A 43 -15.21 11.42 1.59
CA ASN A 43 -14.88 12.74 2.11
C ASN A 43 -14.14 13.62 1.09
N GLU A 44 -13.25 13.03 0.29
CA GLU A 44 -12.57 13.72 -0.81
C GLU A 44 -13.58 14.27 -1.82
N ILE A 45 -14.52 13.44 -2.28
CA ILE A 45 -15.57 13.86 -3.21
C ILE A 45 -16.40 14.98 -2.61
N LEU A 46 -16.85 14.84 -1.35
CA LEU A 46 -17.70 15.83 -0.67
C LEU A 46 -16.95 17.11 -0.27
N SER A 47 -15.62 17.14 -0.35
CA SER A 47 -14.81 18.35 -0.10
C SER A 47 -14.62 19.21 -1.35
N GLU A 48 -15.02 18.72 -2.53
CA GLU A 48 -15.03 19.51 -3.76
C GLU A 48 -16.05 20.65 -3.67
N ASP A 49 -15.72 21.82 -4.22
CA ASP A 49 -16.66 22.93 -4.30
C ASP A 49 -17.73 22.65 -5.37
N ALA A 50 -19.02 22.82 -5.01
CA ALA A 50 -20.15 22.75 -5.94
C ALA A 50 -20.71 24.15 -6.18
N GLU A 51 -20.68 24.60 -7.43
CA GLU A 51 -21.11 25.96 -7.82
C GLU A 51 -22.64 26.11 -7.89
N ASP A 52 -23.36 25.00 -8.12
CA ASP A 52 -24.81 24.95 -8.21
C ASP A 52 -25.38 23.60 -7.73
N LEU A 53 -26.70 23.50 -7.71
CA LEU A 53 -27.41 22.30 -7.25
C LEU A 53 -27.21 21.09 -8.18
N ALA A 54 -26.92 21.31 -9.47
CA ALA A 54 -26.67 20.21 -10.40
C ALA A 54 -25.28 19.60 -10.10
N ALA A 55 -24.28 20.44 -9.89
CA ALA A 55 -22.95 20.04 -9.46
C ALA A 55 -22.97 19.32 -8.10
N GLU A 56 -23.76 19.82 -7.13
CA GLU A 56 -23.93 19.16 -5.83
C GLU A 56 -24.61 17.77 -5.99
N ALA A 57 -25.63 17.66 -6.84
CA ALA A 57 -26.28 16.38 -7.11
C ALA A 57 -25.34 15.35 -7.77
N ASP A 58 -24.50 15.79 -8.70
CA ASP A 58 -23.48 14.95 -9.32
C ASP A 58 -22.42 14.52 -8.29
N GLN A 59 -21.95 15.44 -7.44
CA GLN A 59 -21.03 15.15 -6.35
C GLN A 59 -21.58 14.08 -5.39
N LEU A 60 -22.83 14.25 -4.94
CA LEU A 60 -23.52 13.27 -4.08
C LEU A 60 -23.71 11.92 -4.79
N SER A 61 -24.00 11.93 -6.08
CA SER A 61 -24.14 10.71 -6.88
C SER A 61 -22.83 9.93 -6.96
N ARG A 62 -21.70 10.62 -7.11
CA ARG A 62 -20.37 9.99 -7.09
C ARG A 62 -20.03 9.41 -5.71
N ALA A 63 -20.29 10.17 -4.64
CA ALA A 63 -20.07 9.68 -3.27
C ALA A 63 -20.92 8.44 -2.97
N HIS A 64 -22.17 8.43 -3.40
CA HIS A 64 -23.05 7.27 -3.27
C HIS A 64 -22.55 6.06 -4.07
N ALA A 65 -22.00 6.25 -5.27
CA ALA A 65 -21.44 5.16 -6.07
C ALA A 65 -20.27 4.45 -5.36
N VAL A 66 -19.36 5.21 -4.73
CA VAL A 66 -18.25 4.65 -3.95
C VAL A 66 -18.77 3.79 -2.80
N LEU A 67 -19.76 4.29 -2.05
CA LEU A 67 -20.37 3.52 -0.97
C LEU A 67 -21.09 2.27 -1.50
N HIS A 68 -21.79 2.39 -2.62
CA HIS A 68 -22.51 1.27 -3.23
C HIS A 68 -21.55 0.14 -3.64
N GLU A 69 -20.44 0.47 -4.30
CA GLU A 69 -19.41 -0.49 -4.72
C GLU A 69 -18.79 -1.22 -3.53
N ALA A 70 -18.51 -0.51 -2.43
CA ALA A 70 -17.94 -1.11 -1.23
C ALA A 70 -18.88 -2.10 -0.52
N LEU A 71 -20.18 -2.07 -0.81
CA LEU A 71 -21.20 -2.92 -0.20
C LEU A 71 -21.64 -4.10 -1.09
N GLN A 72 -21.21 -4.16 -2.35
CA GLN A 72 -21.47 -5.30 -3.25
C GLN A 72 -20.48 -6.45 -3.02
#